data_AF-A0A2E1TPW5-F1
#
_entry.id   AF-A0A2E1TPW5-F1
#
_cell.length_a   1.000
_cell.length_b   1.000
_cell.length_c   1.000
_cell.angle_alpha   90.00
_cell.angle_beta   90.00
_cell.angle_gamma   90.00
#
_symmetry.space_group_name_H-M   'P 1'
#
loop_
_entity.id
_entity.type
_entity.pdbx_description
1 polymer ?
#
loop_
_entity_poly.entity_id
_entity_poly.type
_entity_poly.pdbx_seq_one_letter_code
_entity_poly.pdbx_strand_id
1 'polypeptide(L)'
;MSDDIISKKGEVIGQWNGDDVADLQKILASARQTLRKNKDKVEHTGIPHSDQFPDDLKDFTAYILWAVDKNQKVLVGSGANRTETVESIRQFYANDEAKASLDRHNLEE
;
A
#
# COMPACT_ATOMS: atom_id res chain seq x y z
N MET A 1 11.74 -11.38 10.00
CA MET A 1 11.22 -11.08 8.66
C MET A 1 12.37 -10.53 7.84
N SER A 2 12.47 -10.87 6.56
CA SER A 2 13.49 -10.27 5.69
C SER A 2 13.08 -8.84 5.33
N ASP A 3 14.07 -7.98 5.14
CA ASP A 3 13.90 -6.62 4.63
C ASP A 3 13.92 -6.57 3.09
N ASP A 4 14.03 -7.72 2.43
CA ASP A 4 14.22 -7.80 0.98
C ASP A 4 12.92 -7.51 0.22
N ILE A 5 12.99 -6.58 -0.72
CA ILE A 5 11.92 -6.30 -1.68
C ILE A 5 12.09 -7.23 -2.87
N ILE A 6 11.09 -8.06 -3.10
CA ILE A 6 11.11 -9.12 -4.11
C ILE A 6 10.29 -8.69 -5.33
N SER A 7 10.87 -8.82 -6.51
CA SER A 7 10.16 -8.61 -7.76
C SER A 7 9.25 -9.78 -8.10
N LYS A 8 8.37 -9.61 -9.10
CA LYS A 8 7.50 -10.67 -9.59
C LYS A 8 8.28 -11.89 -10.10
N LYS A 9 9.50 -11.69 -10.59
CA LYS A 9 10.40 -12.77 -11.03
C LYS A 9 11.20 -13.39 -9.89
N GLY A 10 11.05 -12.92 -8.66
CA GLY A 10 11.77 -13.43 -7.50
C GLY A 10 13.15 -12.79 -7.28
N GLU A 11 13.46 -11.69 -7.96
CA GLU A 11 14.74 -10.99 -7.78
C GLU A 11 14.65 -9.98 -6.63
N VAL A 12 15.72 -9.88 -5.83
CA VAL A 12 15.83 -8.84 -4.80
C VAL A 12 16.19 -7.53 -5.49
N ILE A 13 15.31 -6.53 -5.39
CA ILE A 13 15.47 -5.24 -6.08
C ILE A 13 15.85 -4.09 -5.15
N GLY A 14 15.88 -4.35 -3.85
CA GLY A 14 16.14 -3.38 -2.81
C GLY A 14 15.80 -3.96 -1.45
N GLN A 15 16.03 -3.17 -0.40
CA GLN A 15 15.73 -3.54 0.96
C GLN A 15 15.00 -2.41 1.67
N TRP A 16 13.99 -2.72 2.47
CA TRP A 16 13.25 -1.78 3.29
C TRP A 16 12.92 -2.39 4.64
N ASN A 17 13.18 -1.63 5.70
CA ASN A 17 13.16 -2.08 7.10
C ASN A 17 11.86 -1.77 7.85
N GLY A 18 10.82 -1.33 7.15
CA GLY A 18 9.53 -0.98 7.74
C GLY A 18 9.49 0.40 8.42
N ASP A 19 10.56 1.20 8.38
CA ASP A 19 10.70 2.40 9.22
C ASP A 19 10.04 3.66 8.66
N ASP A 20 10.29 3.97 7.38
CA ASP A 20 9.70 5.14 6.71
C ASP A 20 9.30 4.78 5.27
N VAL A 21 8.04 5.06 4.91
CA VAL A 21 7.51 4.75 3.58
C VAL A 21 8.08 5.64 2.46
N ALA A 22 8.65 6.81 2.78
CA ALA A 22 9.26 7.67 1.77
C ALA A 22 10.60 7.08 1.28
N ASP A 23 11.30 6.33 2.13
CA ASP A 23 12.45 5.52 1.71
C ASP A 23 12.01 4.42 0.73
N LEU A 24 10.99 3.64 1.10
CA LEU A 24 10.39 2.64 0.21
C LEU A 24 9.97 3.24 -1.14
N GLN A 25 9.33 4.41 -1.13
CA GLN A 25 8.94 5.11 -2.34
C GLN A 25 10.15 5.43 -3.25
N LYS A 26 11.28 5.88 -2.68
CA LYS A 26 12.50 6.17 -3.44
C LYS A 26 13.13 4.90 -4.04
N ILE A 27 13.14 3.81 -3.27
CA ILE A 27 13.64 2.50 -3.73
C ILE A 27 12.80 2.01 -4.91
N LEU A 28 11.46 2.01 -4.76
CA LEU A 28 10.54 1.57 -5.82
C LEU A 28 10.62 2.47 -7.06
N ALA A 29 10.76 3.78 -6.89
CA ALA A 29 10.94 4.72 -8.01
C ALA A 29 12.23 4.46 -8.78
N SER A 30 13.34 4.21 -8.06
CA SER A 30 14.63 3.86 -8.67
C SER A 30 14.59 2.51 -9.38
N ALA A 31 14.03 1.49 -8.72
CA ALA A 31 13.96 0.13 -9.26
C ALA A 31 13.02 0.03 -10.48
N ARG A 32 11.96 0.83 -10.54
CA ARG A 32 10.98 0.79 -11.64
C ARG A 32 11.57 0.95 -13.03
N GLN A 33 12.55 1.83 -13.20
CA GLN A 33 13.18 2.02 -14.51
C GLN A 33 13.93 0.77 -14.95
N THR A 34 14.65 0.13 -14.03
CA THR A 34 15.38 -1.11 -14.26
C THR A 34 14.41 -2.27 -14.54
N LEU A 35 13.39 -2.42 -13.71
CA LEU A 35 12.37 -3.46 -13.85
C LEU A 35 11.63 -3.35 -15.19
N ARG A 36 11.27 -2.13 -15.59
CA ARG A 36 10.61 -1.89 -16.88
C ARG A 36 11.49 -2.32 -18.06
N LYS A 37 12.80 -2.07 -18.02
CA LYS A 37 13.76 -2.55 -19.04
C LYS A 37 13.82 -4.07 -19.09
N ASN A 38 13.76 -4.72 -17.93
CA ASN A 38 13.83 -6.19 -17.78
C ASN A 38 12.47 -6.89 -17.97
N LYS A 39 11.42 -6.16 -18.40
CA LYS A 39 10.03 -6.65 -18.48
C LYS A 39 9.60 -7.34 -17.18
N ASP A 40 9.95 -6.71 -16.07
CA ASP A 40 9.65 -7.17 -14.72
C ASP A 40 8.91 -6.08 -13.94
N LYS A 41 8.35 -6.43 -12.79
CA LYS A 41 7.61 -5.51 -11.93
C LYS A 41 7.67 -5.94 -10.47
N VAL A 42 7.40 -5.02 -9.56
CA VAL A 42 7.17 -5.34 -8.13
C VAL A 42 5.68 -5.28 -7.87
N GLU A 43 5.20 -6.24 -7.09
CA GLU A 43 3.81 -6.31 -6.61
C GLU A 43 3.83 -6.07 -5.09
N HIS A 44 2.72 -5.59 -4.53
CA HIS A 44 2.57 -5.34 -3.08
C HIS A 44 2.93 -6.55 -2.19
N THR A 45 2.82 -7.78 -2.72
CA THR A 45 3.13 -9.03 -2.03
C THR A 45 4.63 -9.28 -1.91
N GLY A 46 5.44 -8.59 -2.71
CA GLY A 46 6.89 -8.62 -2.65
C GLY A 46 7.48 -7.56 -1.72
N ILE A 47 6.65 -6.73 -1.09
CA ILE A 47 7.11 -5.75 -0.10
C ILE A 47 7.16 -6.43 1.28
N PRO A 48 8.27 -6.32 2.02
CA PRO A 48 8.39 -6.91 3.35
C PRO A 48 7.51 -6.17 4.38
N HIS A 49 7.46 -6.70 5.60
CA HIS A 49 6.77 -6.09 6.75
C HIS A 49 5.26 -5.92 6.55
N SER A 50 4.63 -6.84 5.80
CA SER A 50 3.16 -6.84 5.62
C SER A 50 2.39 -7.08 6.93
N ASP A 51 3.05 -7.54 7.99
CA ASP A 51 2.49 -7.66 9.34
C ASP A 51 2.23 -6.31 10.00
N GLN A 52 2.89 -5.23 9.56
CA GLN A 52 2.65 -3.87 10.07
C GLN A 52 1.28 -3.32 9.63
N PHE A 53 0.58 -3.99 8.72
CA PHE A 53 -0.78 -3.63 8.36
C PHE A 53 -1.74 -3.90 9.52
N PRO A 54 -2.50 -2.88 9.97
CA PRO A 54 -3.59 -3.11 10.90
C PRO A 54 -4.68 -3.97 10.23
N ASP A 55 -5.32 -4.85 10.99
CA ASP A 55 -6.29 -5.83 10.47
C ASP A 55 -7.38 -5.20 9.60
N ASP A 56 -7.94 -4.07 10.04
CA ASP A 56 -8.95 -3.30 9.33
C ASP A 56 -8.52 -2.85 7.91
N LEU A 57 -7.23 -2.60 7.69
CA LEU A 57 -6.72 -2.22 6.37
C LEU A 57 -6.35 -3.42 5.48
N LYS A 58 -6.33 -4.65 6.02
CA LYS A 58 -6.07 -5.85 5.22
C LYS A 58 -7.21 -6.14 4.25
N ASP A 59 -8.43 -5.78 4.62
CA ASP A 59 -9.65 -5.91 3.81
C ASP A 59 -9.98 -4.64 3.00
N PHE A 60 -9.12 -3.62 3.04
CA PHE A 60 -9.35 -2.37 2.32
C PHE A 60 -9.17 -2.55 0.81
N THR A 61 -10.21 -2.25 0.03
CA THR A 61 -10.26 -2.53 -1.42
C THR A 61 -10.37 -1.30 -2.32
N ALA A 62 -10.53 -0.08 -1.77
CA ALA A 62 -10.76 1.11 -2.58
C ALA A 62 -9.55 1.48 -3.47
N TYR A 63 -8.33 1.15 -3.03
CA TYR A 63 -7.10 1.30 -3.81
C TYR A 63 -5.96 0.44 -3.24
N ILE A 64 -4.88 0.30 -4.01
CA ILE A 64 -3.71 -0.50 -3.64
C ILE A 64 -2.97 0.16 -2.47
N LEU A 65 -2.84 -0.60 -1.38
CA LEU A 65 -1.92 -0.32 -0.28
C LEU A 65 -0.65 -1.15 -0.47
N TRP A 66 0.52 -0.50 -0.42
CA TRP A 66 1.80 -1.16 -0.63
C TRP A 66 2.46 -1.58 0.68
N ALA A 67 2.51 -0.66 1.64
CA ALA A 67 3.11 -0.90 2.95
C ALA A 67 2.64 0.13 3.97
N VAL A 68 2.72 -0.25 5.25
CA VAL A 68 2.54 0.64 6.40
C VAL A 68 3.87 0.75 7.11
N ASP A 69 4.35 1.95 7.43
CA ASP A 69 5.54 2.11 8.28
C ASP A 69 5.21 2.15 9.77
N LYS A 70 6.24 2.15 10.62
CA LYS A 70 6.09 2.22 12.08
C LYS A 70 5.38 3.48 12.57
N ASN A 71 5.41 4.57 11.79
CA ASN A 71 4.69 5.80 12.12
C ASN A 71 3.25 5.85 11.58
N GLN A 72 2.68 4.69 11.19
CA GLN A 72 1.29 4.58 10.70
C GLN A 72 1.02 5.41 9.43
N LYS A 73 2.05 5.67 8.62
CA LYS A 73 1.90 6.15 7.26
C LYS A 73 1.84 4.96 6.31
N VAL A 74 1.09 5.16 5.24
CA VAL A 74 0.79 4.11 4.27
C VAL A 74 1.20 4.59 2.89
N LEU A 75 1.98 3.77 2.20
CA LEU A 75 2.32 4.01 0.80
C LEU A 75 1.19 3.48 -0.08
N VAL A 76 0.58 4.34 -0.87
CA VAL A 76 -0.67 4.05 -1.60
C VAL A 76 -0.60 4.42 -3.07
N GLY A 77 -1.57 3.90 -3.81
CA GLY A 77 -1.80 4.17 -5.23
C GLY A 77 -1.09 3.18 -6.15
N SER A 78 -1.58 3.00 -7.38
CA SER A 78 -0.98 2.09 -8.37
C SER A 78 0.51 2.37 -8.61
N GLY A 79 0.91 3.62 -8.39
CA GLY A 79 2.25 4.13 -8.50
C GLY A 79 3.14 3.99 -7.27
N ALA A 80 2.68 3.49 -6.11
CA ALA A 80 3.41 3.65 -4.85
C ALA A 80 3.95 5.09 -4.69
N ASN A 81 3.12 6.07 -5.03
CA ASN A 81 3.53 7.44 -5.32
C ASN A 81 2.86 8.47 -4.40
N ARG A 82 1.94 8.02 -3.55
CA ARG A 82 1.26 8.84 -2.55
C ARG A 82 1.47 8.22 -1.18
N THR A 83 1.54 9.08 -0.18
CA THR A 83 1.60 8.68 1.22
C THR A 83 0.38 9.23 1.93
N GLU A 84 -0.32 8.37 2.64
CA GLU A 84 -1.46 8.71 3.50
C GLU A 84 -1.17 8.22 4.93
N THR A 85 -2.08 8.46 5.87
CA THR A 85 -2.00 7.88 7.22
C THR A 85 -3.11 6.84 7.40
N VAL A 86 -2.88 5.83 8.25
CA VAL A 86 -3.91 4.84 8.59
C VAL A 86 -5.21 5.51 9.01
N GLU A 87 -5.12 6.59 9.79
CA GLU A 87 -6.28 7.37 10.23
C GLU A 87 -7.03 8.04 9.07
N SER A 88 -6.33 8.67 8.12
CA SER A 88 -6.93 9.29 6.92
C SER A 88 -7.69 8.25 6.09
N ILE A 89 -7.08 7.07 5.90
CA ILE A 89 -7.68 5.96 5.16
C ILE A 89 -8.95 5.46 5.84
N ARG A 90 -8.90 5.28 7.18
CA ARG A 90 -10.06 4.87 7.97
C ARG A 90 -11.20 5.89 7.93
N GLN A 91 -10.88 7.18 8.04
CA GLN A 91 -11.88 8.23 7.93
C GLN A 91 -12.53 8.22 6.55
N PHE A 92 -11.76 8.01 5.49
CA PHE A 92 -12.30 7.86 4.14
C PHE A 92 -13.22 6.64 4.03
N TYR A 93 -12.77 5.49 4.52
CA TYR A 93 -13.53 4.23 4.50
C TYR A 93 -14.84 4.34 5.28
N ALA A 94 -14.78 4.80 6.53
CA ALA A 94 -15.96 4.95 7.39
C ALA A 94 -16.97 5.95 6.79
N ASN A 95 -16.50 7.00 6.13
CA ASN A 95 -17.38 7.98 5.50
C ASN A 95 -18.01 7.44 4.21
N ASP A 96 -17.28 6.66 3.42
CA ASP A 96 -17.83 5.99 2.23
C ASP A 96 -18.85 4.91 2.61
N GLU A 97 -18.57 4.12 3.64
CA GLU A 97 -19.48 3.10 4.17
C GLU A 97 -20.72 3.73 4.81
N ALA A 98 -20.56 4.80 5.58
CA ALA A 98 -21.68 5.58 6.10
C ALA A 98 -22.53 6.16 4.97
N LYS A 99 -21.91 6.67 3.90
CA LYS A 99 -22.60 7.21 2.73
C LYS A 99 -23.33 6.11 1.93
N ALA A 100 -22.72 4.94 1.76
CA ALA A 100 -23.34 3.78 1.12
C ALA A 100 -24.50 3.22 1.97
N SER A 101 -24.41 3.28 3.30
CA SER A 101 -25.49 2.91 4.20
C SER A 101 -26.66 3.91 4.15
N LEU A 102 -26.36 5.22 4.08
CA LEU A 102 -27.36 6.29 3.94
C LEU A 102 -28.09 6.20 2.60
N ASP A 103 -27.36 5.96 1.50
CA ASP A 103 -27.95 5.86 0.15
C ASP A 103 -28.91 4.67 0.03
N ARG A 104 -28.58 3.52 0.65
CA ARG A 104 -29.50 2.37 0.71
C ARG A 104 -30.77 2.64 1.52
N HIS A 105 -30.67 3.39 2.62
CA HIS A 105 -31.83 3.73 3.43
C HIS A 105 -32.77 4.73 2.75
N ASN A 106 -32.28 5.48 1.76
CA ASN A 106 -33.03 6.53 1.07
C ASN A 106 -33.66 6.05 -0.26
N LEU A 107 -33.56 4.75 -0.56
CA LEU A 107 -34.20 4.07 -1.70
C LEU A 107 -35.38 3.17 -1.26
N GLU A 108 -35.69 3.13 0.04
CA GLU A 108 -36.81 2.36 0.62
C GLU A 108 -37.99 3.24 1.09
N GLU A 109 -38.11 4.49 0.62
CA GLU A 109 -39.30 5.35 0.81
C GLU A 109 -40.06 5.63 -0.49
#